data_AF-A0AAU4HW16-F1
#
_entry.id   AF-A0AAU4HW16-F1
#
_cell.length_a   1.000
_cell.length_b   1.000
_cell.length_c   1.000
_cell.angle_alpha   90.00
_cell.angle_beta   90.00
_cell.angle_gamma   90.00
#
_symmetry.space_group_name_H-M   'P 1'
#
loop_
_entity.id
_entity.type
_entity.pdbx_description
1 polymer ?
#
loop_
_entity_poly.entity_id
_entity_poly.type
_entity_poly.pdbx_seq_one_letter_code
_entity_poly.pdbx_strand_id
1 'polypeptide(L)'
;MATEDSSGPTPGHWQDCSDVYDFLDQIRLRPGMWLPGGSLPHLQSLLTGYRAALAVHGVEEDFALWPEDDFNRWFQERRGVAGSLSWAVEIERGTPEGSTPVEEFFRLLDAYRSESAQEPARVAPSKRLPGIEYMDNTFVTLFRRRQLLTDAELRLEERGFRVVHLAAGEWARERDMHRAFAAALRFPDYYGNNLDALNDCLGDVACYGPYDDSPEGTGLVLSITDYDRFAAACPQAAQSVLDIVAGQARRAAVLRRRFFCLAHSNDPDIRFEPVGAMPVMWNRDERADAERR
;
A
#
# COMPACT_ATOMS: atom_id res chain seq x y z
N MET A 1 -18.66 47.47 20.55
CA MET A 1 -19.33 46.67 19.50
C MET A 1 -18.31 46.53 18.38
N ALA A 2 -17.47 45.50 18.47
CA ALA A 2 -16.52 45.15 17.43
C ALA A 2 -17.03 43.85 16.81
N THR A 3 -17.43 43.94 15.56
CA THR A 3 -17.79 42.80 14.72
C THR A 3 -16.51 42.01 14.47
N GLU A 4 -16.41 40.83 15.06
CA GLU A 4 -15.40 39.84 14.70
C GLU A 4 -15.65 39.44 13.24
N ASP A 5 -14.66 39.78 12.42
CA ASP A 5 -14.61 39.48 10.99
C ASP A 5 -14.48 37.96 10.86
N SER A 6 -15.52 37.32 10.32
CA SER A 6 -15.52 35.89 10.08
C SER A 6 -14.54 35.59 8.95
N SER A 7 -13.31 35.23 9.30
CA SER A 7 -12.33 34.70 8.36
C SER A 7 -12.73 33.29 7.93
N GLY A 8 -13.71 33.21 7.03
CA GLY A 8 -14.00 31.99 6.29
C GLY A 8 -12.82 31.64 5.38
N PRO A 9 -12.56 30.34 5.12
CA PRO A 9 -11.45 29.91 4.28
C PRO A 9 -11.57 30.56 2.90
N THR A 10 -10.52 31.27 2.50
CA THR A 10 -10.47 31.96 1.19
C THR A 10 -10.13 30.92 0.12
N PRO A 11 -10.74 30.97 -1.07
CA PRO A 11 -10.46 29.98 -2.10
C PRO A 11 -8.98 30.04 -2.56
N GLY A 12 -8.19 29.02 -2.24
CA GLY A 12 -6.75 28.93 -2.51
C GLY A 12 -6.41 28.13 -3.77
N HIS A 13 -5.12 27.93 -4.06
CA HIS A 13 -4.68 26.96 -5.06
C HIS A 13 -4.59 25.58 -4.40
N TRP A 14 -4.98 24.50 -5.09
CA TRP A 14 -4.99 23.15 -4.49
C TRP A 14 -3.58 22.64 -4.09
N GLN A 15 -2.53 23.25 -4.65
CA GLN A 15 -1.14 22.97 -4.29
C GLN A 15 -0.76 23.55 -2.92
N ASP A 16 -1.60 24.41 -2.35
CA ASP A 16 -1.38 25.02 -1.03
C ASP A 16 -2.04 24.20 0.10
N CYS A 17 -2.78 23.13 -0.23
CA CYS A 17 -3.40 22.26 0.76
C CYS A 17 -2.34 21.42 1.48
N SER A 18 -2.38 21.41 2.80
CA SER A 18 -1.41 20.68 3.64
C SER A 18 -1.84 19.24 3.90
N ASP A 19 -3.16 18.97 3.86
CA ASP A 19 -3.76 17.65 4.08
C ASP A 19 -5.08 17.46 3.30
N VAL A 20 -5.70 16.28 3.46
CA VAL A 20 -6.99 15.93 2.86
C VAL A 20 -8.12 16.86 3.30
N TYR A 21 -8.07 17.40 4.52
CA TYR A 21 -9.13 18.24 5.06
C TYR A 21 -9.06 19.65 4.47
N ASP A 22 -7.87 20.22 4.28
CA ASP A 22 -7.66 21.46 3.52
C ASP A 22 -8.17 21.30 2.09
N PHE A 23 -7.89 20.17 1.46
CA PHE A 23 -8.37 19.86 0.11
C PHE A 23 -9.90 19.70 0.05
N LEU A 24 -10.49 19.05 1.04
CA LEU A 24 -11.94 18.95 1.18
C LEU A 24 -12.59 20.32 1.41
N ASP A 25 -11.94 21.24 2.12
CA ASP A 25 -12.41 22.62 2.28
C ASP A 25 -12.41 23.37 0.93
N GLN A 26 -11.42 23.13 0.05
CA GLN A 26 -11.45 23.68 -1.32
C GLN A 26 -12.61 23.11 -2.16
N ILE A 27 -12.92 21.81 -2.01
CA ILE A 27 -14.09 21.19 -2.64
C ILE A 27 -15.38 21.79 -2.09
N ARG A 28 -15.46 22.02 -0.78
CA ARG A 28 -16.63 22.64 -0.12
C ARG A 28 -16.92 24.03 -0.67
N LEU A 29 -15.89 24.82 -0.93
CA LEU A 29 -16.01 26.17 -1.48
C LEU A 29 -16.43 26.19 -2.95
N ARG A 30 -16.06 25.16 -3.74
CA ARG A 30 -16.32 25.11 -5.19
C ARG A 30 -16.73 23.71 -5.67
N PRO A 31 -17.82 23.13 -5.18
CA PRO A 31 -18.13 21.71 -5.42
C PRO A 31 -18.31 21.39 -6.90
N GLY A 32 -18.90 22.30 -7.69
CA GLY A 32 -19.08 22.10 -9.14
C GLY A 32 -17.79 22.08 -9.96
N MET A 33 -16.66 22.58 -9.43
CA MET A 33 -15.35 22.52 -10.09
C MET A 33 -14.73 21.13 -10.00
N TRP A 34 -15.00 20.40 -8.91
CA TRP A 34 -14.34 19.14 -8.57
C TRP A 34 -15.25 17.93 -8.68
N LEU A 35 -16.55 18.13 -8.48
CA LEU A 35 -17.58 17.10 -8.48
C LEU A 35 -18.66 17.45 -9.49
N PRO A 36 -18.46 17.14 -10.79
CA PRO A 36 -19.51 17.29 -11.78
C PRO A 36 -20.78 16.54 -11.34
N GLY A 37 -21.89 17.28 -11.20
CA GLY A 37 -23.17 16.72 -10.74
C GLY A 37 -23.27 16.44 -9.23
N GLY A 38 -22.27 16.82 -8.43
CA GLY A 38 -22.30 16.65 -6.97
C GLY A 38 -22.26 15.20 -6.49
N SER A 39 -21.68 14.30 -7.29
CA SER A 39 -21.65 12.86 -7.00
C SER A 39 -20.69 12.52 -5.86
N LEU A 40 -21.22 11.96 -4.77
CA LEU A 40 -20.42 11.46 -3.65
C LEU A 40 -19.64 10.17 -3.99
N PRO A 41 -20.14 9.21 -4.79
CA PRO A 41 -19.33 8.10 -5.25
C PRO A 41 -18.09 8.56 -6.04
N HIS A 42 -18.23 9.67 -6.79
CA HIS A 42 -17.08 10.28 -7.46
C HIS A 42 -16.10 10.88 -6.45
N LEU A 43 -16.60 11.62 -5.44
CA LEU A 43 -15.77 12.13 -4.34
C LEU A 43 -15.05 10.99 -3.60
N GLN A 44 -15.74 9.92 -3.25
CA GLN A 44 -15.17 8.75 -2.60
C GLN A 44 -14.08 8.10 -3.46
N SER A 45 -14.29 8.01 -4.79
CA SER A 45 -13.27 7.47 -5.70
C SER A 45 -12.03 8.36 -5.72
N LEU A 46 -12.21 9.69 -5.72
CA LEU A 46 -11.12 10.66 -5.67
C LEU A 46 -10.34 10.55 -4.35
N LEU A 47 -11.03 10.49 -3.21
CA LEU A 47 -10.43 10.32 -1.89
C LEU A 47 -9.71 8.97 -1.73
N THR A 48 -10.25 7.92 -2.34
CA THR A 48 -9.57 6.61 -2.41
C THR A 48 -8.26 6.73 -3.18
N GLY A 49 -8.26 7.44 -4.32
CA GLY A 49 -7.05 7.73 -5.09
C GLY A 49 -6.04 8.58 -4.31
N TYR A 50 -6.51 9.59 -3.58
CA TYR A 50 -5.67 10.43 -2.71
C TYR A 50 -4.99 9.61 -1.62
N ARG A 51 -5.74 8.77 -0.88
CA ARG A 51 -5.16 7.89 0.15
C ARG A 51 -4.21 6.85 -0.43
N ALA A 52 -4.54 6.31 -1.61
CA ALA A 52 -3.61 5.44 -2.34
C ALA A 52 -2.32 6.20 -2.69
N ALA A 53 -2.39 7.46 -3.13
CA ALA A 53 -1.23 8.28 -3.40
C ALA A 53 -0.43 8.60 -2.12
N LEU A 54 -1.08 8.90 -0.99
CA LEU A 54 -0.39 9.07 0.30
C LEU A 54 0.37 7.80 0.72
N ALA A 55 -0.28 6.64 0.60
CA ALA A 55 0.34 5.35 0.87
C ALA A 55 1.54 5.11 -0.04
N VAL A 56 1.37 5.37 -1.34
CA VAL A 56 2.45 5.29 -2.34
C VAL A 56 3.61 6.21 -1.96
N HIS A 57 3.35 7.49 -1.73
CA HIS A 57 4.41 8.44 -1.41
C HIS A 57 4.95 8.33 0.02
N GLY A 58 4.39 7.42 0.84
CA GLY A 58 4.78 7.25 2.24
C GLY A 58 4.58 8.55 3.04
N VAL A 59 3.54 9.31 2.72
CA VAL A 59 3.15 10.52 3.45
C VAL A 59 2.24 10.10 4.61
N GLU A 60 2.66 10.41 5.83
CA GLU A 60 1.85 10.16 7.01
C GLU A 60 0.87 11.31 7.20
N GLU A 61 -0.40 10.99 7.00
CA GLU A 61 -1.51 11.92 7.15
C GLU A 61 -2.70 11.20 7.79
N ASP A 62 -3.38 11.90 8.69
CA ASP A 62 -4.63 11.43 9.26
C ASP A 62 -5.72 11.40 8.18
N PHE A 63 -6.34 10.25 8.00
CA PHE A 63 -7.31 10.02 6.92
C PHE A 63 -8.39 9.06 7.40
N ALA A 64 -9.52 9.60 7.83
CA ALA A 64 -10.63 8.81 8.36
C ALA A 64 -11.61 8.29 7.29
N LEU A 65 -11.45 8.73 6.03
CA LEU A 65 -12.49 8.64 4.97
C LEU A 65 -12.43 7.36 4.13
N TRP A 66 -11.52 6.44 4.48
CA TRP A 66 -11.41 5.16 3.80
C TRP A 66 -12.65 4.30 4.11
N PRO A 67 -13.10 3.43 3.18
CA PRO A 67 -14.33 2.66 3.37
C PRO A 67 -14.35 1.80 4.65
N GLU A 68 -13.19 1.30 5.07
CA GLU A 68 -13.02 0.49 6.28
C GLU A 68 -12.59 1.28 7.53
N ASP A 69 -12.40 2.61 7.43
CA ASP A 69 -11.87 3.46 8.50
C ASP A 69 -12.97 4.17 9.32
N ASP A 70 -12.53 5.06 10.21
CA ASP A 70 -13.29 5.59 11.35
C ASP A 70 -14.54 6.37 10.96
N PHE A 71 -14.52 7.13 9.86
CA PHE A 71 -15.68 7.90 9.42
C PHE A 71 -16.84 6.99 9.01
N ASN A 72 -16.57 5.92 8.24
CA ASN A 72 -17.61 5.00 7.80
C ASN A 72 -18.20 4.24 9.00
N ARG A 73 -17.37 3.80 9.93
CA ARG A 73 -17.83 3.15 11.17
C ARG A 73 -18.70 4.10 12.01
N TRP A 74 -18.24 5.32 12.27
CA TRP A 74 -19.00 6.33 13.00
C TRP A 74 -20.34 6.64 12.33
N PHE A 75 -20.34 6.76 11.00
CA PHE A 75 -21.54 7.03 10.22
C PHE A 75 -22.59 5.90 10.36
N GLN A 76 -22.16 4.64 10.29
CA GLN A 76 -23.04 3.47 10.44
C GLN A 76 -23.59 3.37 11.87
N GLU A 77 -22.76 3.61 12.89
CA GLU A 77 -23.20 3.66 14.30
C GLU A 77 -24.26 4.74 14.52
N ARG A 78 -24.07 5.95 13.94
CA ARG A 78 -25.02 7.06 14.06
C ARG A 78 -26.35 6.78 13.36
N ARG A 79 -26.36 6.04 12.26
CA ARG A 79 -27.60 5.65 11.56
C ARG A 79 -28.34 4.49 12.23
N GLY A 80 -27.66 3.69 13.06
CA GLY A 80 -28.26 2.53 13.75
C GLY A 80 -28.67 1.37 12.84
N VAL A 81 -28.28 1.38 11.56
CA VAL A 81 -28.56 0.33 10.58
C VAL A 81 -27.26 -0.01 9.86
N ALA A 82 -26.81 -1.27 9.94
CA ALA A 82 -25.63 -1.73 9.21
C ALA A 82 -25.95 -1.88 7.72
N GLY A 83 -25.49 -0.94 6.90
CA GLY A 83 -25.58 -1.01 5.44
C GLY A 83 -24.38 -1.74 4.83
N SER A 84 -24.60 -2.49 3.74
CA SER A 84 -23.53 -3.11 2.93
C SER A 84 -22.93 -2.17 1.89
N LEU A 85 -23.40 -0.93 1.82
CA LEU A 85 -23.00 0.08 0.83
C LEU A 85 -22.09 1.13 1.49
N SER A 86 -21.29 1.82 0.68
CA SER A 86 -20.40 2.86 1.17
C SER A 86 -21.15 4.08 1.68
N TRP A 87 -20.53 4.85 2.59
CA TRP A 87 -21.06 6.11 3.08
C TRP A 87 -21.53 7.04 1.95
N ALA A 88 -20.83 7.08 0.82
CA ALA A 88 -21.18 7.95 -0.30
C ALA A 88 -22.55 7.62 -0.91
N VAL A 89 -22.80 6.34 -1.16
CA VAL A 89 -24.07 5.85 -1.73
C VAL A 89 -25.21 6.03 -0.71
N GLU A 90 -24.92 5.78 0.57
CA GLU A 90 -25.91 5.89 1.64
C GLU A 90 -26.30 7.34 1.93
N ILE A 91 -25.37 8.29 1.84
CA ILE A 91 -25.65 9.72 1.97
C ILE A 91 -26.50 10.20 0.80
N GLU A 92 -26.14 9.88 -0.45
CA GLU A 92 -26.94 10.27 -1.63
C GLU A 92 -28.39 9.76 -1.52
N ARG A 93 -28.59 8.49 -1.13
CA ARG A 93 -29.93 7.91 -0.97
C ARG A 93 -30.74 8.52 0.16
N GLY A 94 -30.08 8.98 1.21
CA GLY A 94 -30.69 9.55 2.41
C GLY A 94 -30.76 11.07 2.42
N THR A 95 -30.35 11.74 1.35
CA THR A 95 -30.34 13.21 1.27
C THR A 95 -31.78 13.73 1.30
N PRO A 96 -32.15 14.60 2.26
CA PRO A 96 -33.50 15.14 2.36
C PRO A 96 -33.81 16.17 1.26
N GLU A 97 -35.10 16.34 0.95
CA GLU A 97 -35.55 17.40 0.05
C GLU A 97 -35.11 18.78 0.58
N GLY A 98 -34.45 19.57 -0.27
CA GLY A 98 -33.92 20.89 0.09
C GLY A 98 -32.46 20.91 0.53
N SER A 99 -31.77 19.77 0.52
CA SER A 99 -30.31 19.67 0.69
C SER A 99 -29.68 18.96 -0.52
N THR A 100 -28.37 19.13 -0.71
CA THR A 100 -27.57 18.36 -1.67
C THR A 100 -26.76 17.27 -0.98
N PRO A 101 -26.40 16.17 -1.69
CA PRO A 101 -25.55 15.13 -1.11
C PRO A 101 -24.21 15.67 -0.61
N VAL A 102 -23.63 16.64 -1.32
CA VAL A 102 -22.37 17.29 -0.94
C VAL A 102 -22.52 18.07 0.37
N GLU A 103 -23.58 18.86 0.52
CA GLU A 103 -23.86 19.58 1.78
C GLU A 103 -24.06 18.61 2.95
N GLU A 104 -24.79 17.52 2.72
CA GLU A 104 -25.03 16.51 3.74
C GLU A 104 -23.75 15.77 4.13
N PHE A 105 -22.87 15.47 3.17
CA PHE A 105 -21.54 14.92 3.45
C PHE A 105 -20.73 15.84 4.35
N PHE A 106 -20.61 17.13 4.01
CA PHE A 106 -19.84 18.08 4.83
C PHE A 106 -20.45 18.28 6.22
N ARG A 107 -21.79 18.29 6.34
CA ARG A 107 -22.48 18.33 7.64
C ARG A 107 -22.12 17.13 8.52
N LEU A 108 -22.05 15.93 7.93
CA LEU A 108 -21.66 14.71 8.63
C LEU A 108 -20.17 14.70 8.97
N LEU A 109 -19.32 15.19 8.06
CA LEU A 109 -17.88 15.32 8.29
C LEU A 109 -17.57 16.26 9.46
N ASP A 110 -18.24 17.41 9.52
CA ASP A 110 -18.09 18.39 10.61
C ASP A 110 -18.51 17.78 11.96
N ALA A 111 -19.61 17.02 11.98
CA ALA A 111 -20.10 16.33 13.17
C ALA A 111 -19.11 15.24 13.64
N TYR A 112 -18.58 14.44 12.72
CA TYR A 112 -17.54 13.46 13.02
C TYR A 112 -16.32 14.12 13.65
N ARG A 113 -15.77 15.16 13.01
CA ARG A 113 -14.56 15.86 13.51
C ARG A 113 -14.79 16.49 14.89
N SER A 114 -15.98 17.05 15.13
CA SER A 114 -16.33 17.65 16.42
C SER A 114 -16.41 16.61 17.55
N GLU A 115 -16.97 15.44 17.27
CA GLU A 115 -17.11 14.35 18.24
C GLU A 115 -15.78 13.63 18.48
N SER A 116 -14.98 13.40 17.43
CA SER A 116 -13.63 12.82 17.54
C SER A 116 -12.67 13.72 18.32
N ALA A 117 -12.82 15.05 18.25
CA ALA A 117 -12.01 15.99 19.03
C ALA A 117 -12.36 16.01 20.53
N GLN A 118 -13.55 15.52 20.93
CA GLN A 118 -14.04 15.52 22.31
C GLN A 118 -13.82 14.18 23.03
N GLU A 119 -13.51 13.11 22.29
CA GLU A 119 -13.23 11.80 22.86
C GLU A 119 -11.81 11.77 23.46
N PRO A 120 -11.62 11.48 24.77
CA PRO A 120 -10.30 11.46 25.36
C PRO A 120 -9.47 10.38 24.69
N ALA A 121 -8.39 10.78 24.01
CA ALA A 121 -7.41 9.98 23.27
C ALA A 121 -7.63 8.47 23.43
N ARG A 122 -8.62 7.93 22.70
CA ARG A 122 -8.66 6.49 22.48
C ARG A 122 -7.37 6.22 21.75
N VAL A 123 -6.44 5.56 22.43
CA VAL A 123 -5.32 4.87 21.79
C VAL A 123 -5.95 3.84 20.87
N ALA A 124 -6.36 4.28 19.67
CA ALA A 124 -6.77 3.40 18.62
C ALA A 124 -5.48 2.84 18.05
N PRO A 125 -5.32 1.50 17.98
CA PRO A 125 -4.22 0.96 17.23
C PRO A 125 -4.40 1.48 15.81
N SER A 126 -3.41 2.20 15.28
CA SER A 126 -3.29 2.34 13.84
C SER A 126 -3.45 0.93 13.29
N LYS A 127 -4.59 0.60 12.68
CA LYS A 127 -4.79 -0.69 12.03
C LYS A 127 -3.94 -0.67 10.77
N ARG A 128 -2.62 -0.65 10.97
CA ARG A 128 -1.63 -0.95 9.94
C ARG A 128 -2.01 -2.33 9.46
N LEU A 129 -2.48 -2.44 8.23
CA LEU A 129 -2.54 -3.72 7.56
C LEU A 129 -1.11 -4.27 7.59
N PRO A 130 -0.88 -5.43 8.25
CA PRO A 130 0.43 -6.03 8.31
C PRO A 130 1.09 -6.10 6.93
N GLY A 131 2.29 -5.53 6.79
CA GLY A 131 3.12 -5.64 5.59
C GLY A 131 2.90 -4.60 4.48
N ILE A 132 1.88 -3.72 4.57
CA ILE A 132 1.65 -2.66 3.57
C ILE A 132 2.84 -1.70 3.46
N GLU A 133 3.53 -1.42 4.56
CA GLU A 133 4.72 -0.56 4.60
C GLU A 133 5.87 -1.02 3.67
N TYR A 134 5.87 -2.27 3.22
CA TYR A 134 6.83 -2.81 2.23
C TYR A 134 6.24 -3.01 0.83
N MET A 135 4.94 -2.72 0.68
CA MET A 135 4.19 -2.76 -0.58
C MET A 135 3.80 -1.35 -1.07
N ASP A 136 4.10 -0.30 -0.30
CA ASP A 136 3.69 1.09 -0.53
C ASP A 136 3.98 1.57 -1.97
N ASN A 137 5.13 1.22 -2.58
CA ASN A 137 5.52 1.74 -3.91
C ASN A 137 5.67 0.68 -5.02
N THR A 138 5.93 -0.57 -4.64
CA THR A 138 6.26 -1.67 -5.54
C THR A 138 6.15 -2.98 -4.76
N PHE A 139 5.99 -4.10 -5.46
CA PHE A 139 6.00 -5.43 -4.85
C PHE A 139 7.42 -5.96 -4.60
N VAL A 140 8.45 -5.16 -4.88
CA VAL A 140 9.86 -5.45 -4.65
C VAL A 140 10.53 -4.25 -3.98
N THR A 141 10.87 -4.37 -2.69
CA THR A 141 11.48 -3.29 -1.91
C THR A 141 12.96 -3.57 -1.64
N LEU A 142 13.85 -2.59 -1.90
CA LEU A 142 15.28 -2.72 -1.66
C LEU A 142 15.71 -2.32 -0.24
N PHE A 143 16.71 -3.03 0.29
CA PHE A 143 17.35 -2.78 1.57
C PHE A 143 18.86 -2.70 1.43
N ARG A 144 19.47 -1.63 1.97
CA ARG A 144 20.92 -1.46 1.99
C ARG A 144 21.51 -1.97 3.29
N ARG A 145 20.82 -1.74 4.41
CA ARG A 145 21.21 -2.16 5.75
C ARG A 145 20.57 -3.51 6.05
N ARG A 146 21.41 -4.53 6.18
CA ARG A 146 21.00 -5.88 6.60
C ARG A 146 20.19 -5.90 7.91
N GLN A 147 20.53 -5.02 8.86
CA GLN A 147 19.80 -4.91 10.11
C GLN A 147 18.34 -4.47 9.90
N LEU A 148 18.09 -3.49 9.02
CA LEU A 148 16.73 -3.05 8.71
C LEU A 148 15.92 -4.14 8.00
N LEU A 149 16.57 -4.94 7.13
CA LEU A 149 15.94 -6.11 6.53
C LEU A 149 15.55 -7.13 7.60
N THR A 150 16.48 -7.49 8.50
CA THR A 150 16.19 -8.44 9.58
C THR A 150 15.08 -7.96 10.51
N ASP A 151 15.06 -6.68 10.87
CA ASP A 151 14.00 -6.12 11.69
C ASP A 151 12.65 -6.15 10.95
N ALA A 152 12.65 -5.95 9.62
CA ALA A 152 11.46 -6.05 8.78
C ALA A 152 10.93 -7.49 8.70
N GLU A 153 11.82 -8.46 8.48
CA GLU A 153 11.49 -9.90 8.48
C GLU A 153 10.82 -10.31 9.81
N LEU A 154 11.43 -9.95 10.95
CA LEU A 154 10.89 -10.27 12.27
C LEU A 154 9.48 -9.67 12.47
N ARG A 155 9.29 -8.40 12.11
CA ARG A 155 7.95 -7.76 12.19
C ARG A 155 6.91 -8.46 11.30
N LEU A 156 7.32 -8.99 10.16
CA LEU A 156 6.42 -9.70 9.24
C LEU A 156 6.05 -11.07 9.81
N GLU A 157 7.02 -11.81 10.32
CA GLU A 157 6.80 -13.09 10.99
C GLU A 157 5.89 -12.96 12.21
N GLU A 158 6.11 -11.95 13.07
CA GLU A 158 5.25 -11.65 14.22
C GLU A 158 3.78 -11.37 13.82
N ARG A 159 3.57 -10.87 12.59
CA ARG A 159 2.24 -10.61 12.02
C ARG A 159 1.70 -11.80 11.20
N GLY A 160 2.39 -12.94 11.27
CA GLY A 160 1.98 -14.21 10.65
C GLY A 160 2.25 -14.30 9.15
N PHE A 161 3.17 -13.50 8.61
CA PHE A 161 3.68 -13.76 7.25
C PHE A 161 4.67 -14.92 7.27
N ARG A 162 4.66 -15.71 6.20
CA ARG A 162 5.75 -16.64 5.90
C ARG A 162 6.86 -15.90 5.17
N VAL A 163 8.05 -15.87 5.74
CA VAL A 163 9.25 -15.31 5.09
C VAL A 163 10.09 -16.45 4.53
N VAL A 164 10.44 -16.38 3.26
CA VAL A 164 11.31 -17.34 2.57
C VAL A 164 12.63 -16.66 2.28
N HIS A 165 13.69 -17.12 2.94
CA HIS A 165 15.01 -16.52 2.83
C HIS A 165 15.83 -17.17 1.70
N LEU A 166 16.43 -16.33 0.87
CA LEU A 166 17.27 -16.69 -0.27
C LEU A 166 18.60 -15.94 -0.14
N ALA A 167 19.72 -16.65 -0.24
CA ALA A 167 21.06 -16.07 -0.19
C ALA A 167 21.63 -15.94 -1.61
N ALA A 168 21.43 -14.78 -2.24
CA ALA A 168 21.90 -14.53 -3.60
C ALA A 168 23.41 -14.31 -3.69
N GLY A 169 24.09 -14.11 -2.56
CA GLY A 169 25.54 -13.95 -2.52
C GLY A 169 26.34 -15.17 -3.00
N GLU A 170 25.70 -16.33 -3.12
CA GLU A 170 26.29 -17.57 -3.66
C GLU A 170 25.90 -17.83 -5.13
N TRP A 171 25.07 -16.98 -5.74
CA TRP A 171 24.57 -17.19 -7.10
C TRP A 171 25.57 -16.68 -8.13
N ALA A 172 26.50 -17.55 -8.53
CA ALA A 172 27.46 -17.23 -9.59
C ALA A 172 26.87 -17.39 -10.99
N ARG A 173 25.80 -18.19 -11.14
CA ARG A 173 25.09 -18.44 -12.41
C ARG A 173 23.58 -18.48 -12.18
N GLU A 174 22.81 -18.25 -13.23
CA GLU A 174 21.34 -18.39 -13.23
C GLU A 174 20.85 -19.75 -12.68
N ARG A 175 21.59 -20.84 -12.96
CA ARG A 175 21.26 -22.17 -12.42
C ARG A 175 21.33 -22.24 -10.89
N ASP A 176 22.23 -21.49 -10.26
CA ASP A 176 22.37 -21.48 -8.81
C ASP A 176 21.16 -20.80 -8.16
N MET A 177 20.66 -19.73 -8.79
CA MET A 177 19.39 -19.08 -8.44
C MET A 177 18.21 -20.04 -8.58
N HIS A 178 18.07 -20.73 -9.71
CA HIS A 178 16.99 -21.70 -9.92
C HIS A 178 16.98 -22.81 -8.86
N ARG A 179 18.16 -23.33 -8.49
CA ARG A 179 18.29 -24.32 -7.42
C ARG A 179 17.83 -23.76 -6.07
N ALA A 180 18.22 -22.52 -5.75
CA ALA A 180 17.86 -21.88 -4.50
C ALA A 180 16.34 -21.66 -4.38
N PHE A 181 15.71 -21.13 -5.43
CA PHE A 181 14.25 -20.98 -5.48
C PHE A 181 13.52 -22.31 -5.36
N ALA A 182 13.94 -23.31 -6.15
CA ALA A 182 13.31 -24.64 -6.13
C ALA A 182 13.41 -25.30 -4.76
N ALA A 183 14.56 -25.20 -4.09
CA ALA A 183 14.76 -25.74 -2.75
C ALA A 183 13.92 -24.99 -1.69
N ALA A 184 13.95 -23.66 -1.71
CA ALA A 184 13.32 -22.83 -0.69
C ALA A 184 11.78 -22.86 -0.76
N LEU A 185 11.23 -22.89 -1.98
CA LEU A 185 9.78 -22.93 -2.23
C LEU A 185 9.25 -24.34 -2.48
N ARG A 186 10.13 -25.35 -2.43
CA ARG A 186 9.82 -26.77 -2.65
C ARG A 186 9.10 -26.99 -3.98
N PHE A 187 9.63 -26.39 -5.05
CA PHE A 187 9.09 -26.58 -6.40
C PHE A 187 9.08 -28.06 -6.79
N PRO A 188 8.13 -28.47 -7.64
CA PRO A 188 7.98 -29.85 -8.06
C PRO A 188 9.18 -30.35 -8.89
N ASP A 189 9.39 -31.67 -8.91
CA ASP A 189 10.52 -32.34 -9.59
C ASP A 189 10.57 -32.07 -11.11
N TYR A 190 9.45 -31.66 -11.71
CA TYR A 190 9.37 -31.27 -13.13
C TYR A 190 9.80 -29.82 -13.39
N TYR A 191 10.31 -29.10 -12.40
CA TYR A 191 10.78 -27.73 -12.55
C TYR A 191 11.84 -27.58 -13.65
N GLY A 192 11.52 -26.79 -14.68
CA GLY A 192 12.29 -26.71 -15.92
C GLY A 192 13.64 -25.96 -15.84
N ASN A 193 14.00 -25.40 -14.68
CA ASN A 193 15.25 -24.65 -14.47
C ASN A 193 15.48 -23.52 -15.50
N ASN A 194 14.42 -22.78 -15.82
CA ASN A 194 14.44 -21.60 -16.69
C ASN A 194 13.44 -20.55 -16.17
N LEU A 195 13.51 -19.33 -16.71
CA LEU A 195 12.68 -18.20 -16.25
C LEU A 195 11.17 -18.41 -16.48
N ASP A 196 10.76 -19.11 -17.53
CA ASP A 196 9.34 -19.43 -17.76
C ASP A 196 8.82 -20.39 -16.68
N ALA A 197 9.58 -21.44 -16.38
CA ALA A 197 9.27 -22.37 -15.31
C ALA A 197 9.25 -21.68 -13.93
N LEU A 198 10.16 -20.72 -13.70
CA LEU A 198 10.16 -19.89 -12.49
C LEU A 198 8.87 -19.07 -12.40
N ASN A 199 8.45 -18.42 -13.49
CA ASN A 199 7.23 -17.63 -13.56
C ASN A 199 5.98 -18.45 -13.27
N ASP A 200 5.89 -19.67 -13.83
CA ASP A 200 4.76 -20.57 -13.61
C ASP A 200 4.70 -21.04 -12.16
N CYS A 201 5.81 -21.58 -11.62
CA CYS A 201 5.85 -22.09 -10.26
C CYS A 201 5.68 -20.97 -9.21
N LEU A 202 6.25 -19.78 -9.43
CA LEU A 202 6.00 -18.64 -8.56
C LEU A 202 4.55 -18.16 -8.66
N GLY A 203 3.93 -18.25 -9.83
CA GLY A 203 2.51 -17.94 -10.00
C GLY A 203 1.63 -18.85 -9.17
N ASP A 204 1.90 -20.15 -9.18
CA ASP A 204 1.19 -21.12 -8.34
C ASP A 204 1.36 -20.79 -6.85
N VAL A 205 2.59 -20.56 -6.41
CA VAL A 205 2.89 -20.21 -5.01
C VAL A 205 2.18 -18.92 -4.60
N ALA A 206 2.24 -17.89 -5.43
CA ALA A 206 1.65 -16.59 -5.16
C ALA A 206 0.11 -16.63 -5.17
N CYS A 207 -0.50 -17.42 -6.06
CA CYS A 207 -1.96 -17.43 -6.29
C CYS A 207 -2.72 -18.54 -5.56
N TYR A 208 -2.08 -19.66 -5.28
CA TYR A 208 -2.73 -20.86 -4.73
C TYR A 208 -2.08 -21.41 -3.47
N GLY A 209 -0.85 -20.98 -3.17
CA GLY A 209 -0.15 -21.36 -1.96
C GLY A 209 1.08 -22.23 -2.18
N PRO A 210 1.82 -22.50 -1.11
CA PRO A 210 3.02 -23.31 -1.21
C PRO A 210 2.71 -24.74 -1.65
N TYR A 211 3.70 -25.41 -2.25
CA TYR A 211 3.60 -26.83 -2.64
C TYR A 211 3.72 -27.81 -1.45
N ASP A 212 3.69 -27.29 -0.21
CA ASP A 212 3.73 -28.06 1.03
C ASP A 212 2.44 -27.86 1.85
N ASP A 213 2.20 -28.72 2.83
CA ASP A 213 1.01 -28.66 3.69
C ASP A 213 1.07 -27.51 4.73
N SER A 214 1.98 -26.55 4.57
CA SER A 214 2.13 -25.47 5.54
C SER A 214 1.04 -24.42 5.37
N PRO A 215 0.54 -23.83 6.48
CA PRO A 215 -0.43 -22.75 6.39
C PRO A 215 0.20 -21.51 5.75
N GLU A 216 -0.52 -20.89 4.81
CA GLU A 216 -0.10 -19.63 4.16
C GLU A 216 0.02 -18.44 5.12
N GLY A 217 -0.59 -18.55 6.31
CA GLY A 217 -0.67 -17.46 7.27
C GLY A 217 -1.37 -16.24 6.67
N THR A 218 -0.79 -15.06 6.92
CA THR A 218 -1.27 -13.76 6.45
C THR A 218 -0.80 -13.44 5.02
N GLY A 219 0.20 -14.15 4.50
CA GLY A 219 0.84 -13.93 3.20
C GLY A 219 2.26 -14.46 3.13
N LEU A 220 2.86 -14.38 1.94
CA LEU A 220 4.20 -14.88 1.64
C LEU A 220 5.15 -13.73 1.26
N VAL A 221 6.36 -13.75 1.80
CA VAL A 221 7.41 -12.75 1.52
C VAL A 221 8.67 -13.47 1.08
N LEU A 222 9.24 -13.06 -0.05
CA LEU A 222 10.58 -13.47 -0.44
C LEU A 222 11.60 -12.49 0.14
N SER A 223 12.57 -12.97 0.90
CA SER A 223 13.70 -12.17 1.34
C SER A 223 14.97 -12.63 0.65
N ILE A 224 15.57 -11.78 -0.18
CA ILE A 224 16.74 -12.12 -0.98
C ILE A 224 17.93 -11.27 -0.52
N THR A 225 18.96 -11.92 0.02
CA THR A 225 20.16 -11.24 0.53
C THR A 225 21.31 -11.22 -0.46
N ASP A 226 22.06 -10.11 -0.45
CA ASP A 226 23.26 -9.91 -1.28
C ASP A 226 22.98 -10.02 -2.79
N TYR A 227 21.84 -9.44 -3.21
CA TYR A 227 21.32 -9.48 -4.56
C TYR A 227 22.19 -8.73 -5.57
N ASP A 228 23.00 -7.77 -5.11
CA ASP A 228 24.02 -7.08 -5.90
C ASP A 228 24.99 -8.05 -6.57
N ARG A 229 25.36 -9.13 -5.89
CA ARG A 229 26.29 -10.13 -6.44
C ARG A 229 25.67 -10.89 -7.61
N PHE A 230 24.39 -11.26 -7.50
CA PHE A 230 23.69 -11.90 -8.59
C PHE A 230 23.44 -10.93 -9.75
N ALA A 231 23.06 -9.69 -9.45
CA ALA A 231 22.88 -8.65 -10.46
C ALA A 231 24.17 -8.35 -11.23
N ALA A 232 25.34 -8.38 -10.56
CA ALA A 232 26.63 -8.24 -11.21
C ALA A 232 27.00 -9.46 -12.07
N ALA A 233 26.71 -10.68 -11.59
CA ALA A 233 27.06 -11.92 -12.29
C ALA A 233 26.15 -12.21 -13.49
N CYS A 234 24.85 -11.94 -13.37
CA CYS A 234 23.81 -12.24 -14.36
C CYS A 234 22.77 -11.08 -14.43
N PRO A 235 23.13 -9.91 -14.99
CA PRO A 235 22.29 -8.71 -14.92
C PRO A 235 20.88 -8.89 -15.51
N GLN A 236 20.79 -9.52 -16.68
CA GLN A 236 19.51 -9.73 -17.36
C GLN A 236 18.61 -10.69 -16.59
N ALA A 237 19.16 -11.79 -16.08
CA ALA A 237 18.40 -12.75 -15.27
C ALA A 237 17.95 -12.13 -13.94
N ALA A 238 18.78 -11.30 -13.30
CA ALA A 238 18.41 -10.58 -12.09
C ALA A 238 17.22 -9.63 -12.33
N GLN A 239 17.27 -8.83 -13.40
CA GLN A 239 16.13 -8.00 -13.80
C GLN A 239 14.86 -8.85 -14.00
N SER A 240 14.95 -9.92 -14.78
CA SER A 240 13.80 -10.79 -15.09
C SER A 240 13.21 -11.47 -13.85
N VAL A 241 14.02 -11.85 -12.86
CA VAL A 241 13.52 -12.42 -11.60
C VAL A 241 12.67 -11.40 -10.83
N LEU A 242 13.12 -10.14 -10.72
CA LEU A 242 12.33 -9.10 -10.07
C LEU A 242 11.03 -8.79 -10.84
N ASP A 243 11.09 -8.76 -12.18
CA ASP A 243 9.94 -8.61 -13.07
C ASP A 243 8.88 -9.71 -12.85
N ILE A 244 9.32 -10.96 -12.80
CA ILE A 244 8.45 -12.11 -12.53
C ILE A 244 7.79 -11.97 -11.16
N VAL A 245 8.59 -11.70 -10.12
CA VAL A 245 8.07 -11.56 -8.75
C VAL A 245 7.02 -10.46 -8.67
N ALA A 246 7.30 -9.28 -9.23
CA ALA A 246 6.35 -8.18 -9.23
C ALA A 246 5.09 -8.49 -10.05
N GLY A 247 5.24 -9.20 -11.18
CA GLY A 247 4.13 -9.70 -11.99
C GLY A 247 3.21 -10.63 -11.21
N GLN A 248 3.77 -11.62 -10.52
CA GLN A 248 3.00 -12.58 -9.73
C GLN A 248 2.40 -11.94 -8.49
N ALA A 249 3.08 -10.97 -7.87
CA ALA A 249 2.57 -10.21 -6.74
C ALA A 249 1.33 -9.37 -7.09
N ARG A 250 1.30 -8.73 -8.28
CA ARG A 250 0.10 -8.08 -8.80
C ARG A 250 -1.06 -9.06 -9.00
N ARG A 251 -0.79 -10.24 -9.57
CA ARG A 251 -1.81 -11.29 -9.75
C ARG A 251 -2.35 -11.80 -8.42
N ALA A 252 -1.48 -12.02 -7.44
CA ALA A 252 -1.87 -12.43 -6.09
C ALA A 252 -2.75 -11.37 -5.41
N ALA A 253 -2.43 -10.08 -5.57
CA ALA A 253 -3.23 -8.98 -5.03
C ALA A 253 -4.67 -8.97 -5.59
N VAL A 254 -4.86 -9.27 -6.89
CA VAL A 254 -6.19 -9.43 -7.50
C VAL A 254 -6.99 -10.55 -6.82
N LEU A 255 -6.31 -11.63 -6.41
CA LEU A 255 -6.89 -12.75 -5.66
C LEU A 255 -7.01 -12.48 -4.16
N ARG A 256 -6.78 -11.23 -3.71
CA ARG A 256 -6.74 -10.81 -2.30
C ARG A 256 -5.69 -11.54 -1.46
N ARG A 257 -4.64 -12.02 -2.10
CA ARG A 257 -3.48 -12.66 -1.46
C ARG A 257 -2.34 -11.67 -1.35
N ARG A 258 -1.47 -11.88 -0.36
CA ARG A 258 -0.33 -11.00 -0.09
C ARG A 258 0.96 -11.73 -0.45
N PHE A 259 1.60 -11.26 -1.52
CA PHE A 259 2.89 -11.76 -2.00
C PHE A 259 3.76 -10.57 -2.40
N PHE A 260 4.99 -10.48 -1.90
CA PHE A 260 5.96 -9.43 -2.24
C PHE A 260 7.40 -9.86 -1.89
N CYS A 261 8.38 -9.04 -2.27
CA CYS A 261 9.80 -9.33 -2.09
C CYS A 261 10.55 -8.19 -1.42
N LEU A 262 11.48 -8.56 -0.53
CA LEU A 262 12.48 -7.70 0.09
C LEU A 262 13.84 -8.13 -0.45
N ALA A 263 14.56 -7.24 -1.14
CA ALA A 263 15.86 -7.55 -1.72
C ALA A 263 16.95 -6.69 -1.08
N HIS A 264 18.01 -7.30 -0.59
CA HIS A 264 19.15 -6.59 -0.01
C HIS A 264 20.30 -6.43 -0.99
N SER A 265 20.87 -5.23 -1.06
CA SER A 265 22.03 -4.89 -1.86
C SER A 265 23.06 -4.10 -1.05
N ASN A 266 24.33 -4.52 -1.08
CA ASN A 266 25.43 -3.72 -0.53
C ASN A 266 25.87 -2.59 -1.48
N ASP A 267 25.50 -2.68 -2.76
CA ASP A 267 25.77 -1.67 -3.77
C ASP A 267 24.72 -0.54 -3.69
N PRO A 268 25.11 0.69 -3.26
CA PRO A 268 24.19 1.82 -3.17
C PRO A 268 23.75 2.35 -4.53
N ASP A 269 24.50 2.06 -5.60
CA ASP A 269 24.25 2.55 -6.95
C ASP A 269 23.52 1.51 -7.81
N ILE A 270 23.10 0.39 -7.22
CA ILE A 270 22.34 -0.63 -7.93
C ILE A 270 21.09 -0.01 -8.55
N ARG A 271 20.92 -0.21 -9.86
CA ARG A 271 19.74 0.23 -10.59
C ARG A 271 19.17 -0.93 -11.39
N PHE A 272 17.86 -1.03 -11.33
CA PHE A 272 17.07 -1.92 -12.17
C PHE A 272 16.24 -1.07 -13.12
N GLU A 273 15.97 -1.60 -14.30
CA GLU A 273 14.92 -1.05 -15.16
C GLU A 273 13.56 -1.16 -14.42
N PRO A 274 12.58 -0.30 -14.72
CA PRO A 274 11.27 -0.36 -14.07
C PRO A 274 10.67 -1.78 -14.10
N VAL A 275 10.55 -2.38 -12.92
CA VAL A 275 10.10 -3.74 -12.71
C VAL A 275 8.58 -3.82 -12.85
N GLY A 276 8.14 -4.42 -13.96
CA GLY A 276 6.80 -4.30 -14.54
C GLY A 276 6.21 -2.89 -14.44
N ALA A 277 6.93 -1.94 -15.04
CA ALA A 277 6.56 -0.53 -15.22
C ALA A 277 6.61 0.35 -13.96
N MET A 278 7.12 -0.14 -12.83
CA MET A 278 7.37 0.66 -11.62
C MET A 278 8.85 0.63 -11.23
N PRO A 279 9.47 1.74 -10.81
CA PRO A 279 10.85 1.72 -10.36
C PRO A 279 11.02 0.85 -9.09
N VAL A 280 12.10 0.08 -9.02
CA VAL A 280 12.49 -0.61 -7.78
C VAL A 280 13.11 0.44 -6.85
N MET A 281 12.56 0.58 -5.64
CA MET A 281 12.97 1.63 -4.71
C MET A 281 13.56 1.08 -3.42
N TRP A 282 14.49 1.83 -2.83
CA TRP A 282 14.94 1.61 -1.45
C TRP A 282 13.77 1.79 -0.47
N ASN A 283 13.81 1.06 0.65
CA ASN A 283 12.84 1.21 1.74
C ASN A 283 12.82 2.64 2.29
N ARG A 284 11.73 2.97 2.98
CA ARG A 284 11.39 4.33 3.43
C ARG A 284 12.46 4.95 4.34
N ASP A 285 13.02 4.17 5.26
CA ASP A 285 14.02 4.64 6.23
C ASP A 285 15.32 5.05 5.53
N GLU A 286 15.70 4.33 4.48
CA GLU A 286 16.94 4.58 3.74
C GLU A 286 16.80 5.69 2.69
N ARG A 287 15.60 5.87 2.12
CA ARG A 287 15.28 7.01 1.24
C ARG A 287 15.34 8.33 2.01
N ALA A 288 14.75 8.38 3.20
CA ALA A 288 14.78 9.58 4.06
C ALA A 288 16.21 9.97 4.51
N ASP A 289 17.10 9.00 4.69
CA ASP A 289 18.52 9.26 5.01
C ASP A 289 19.32 9.80 3.80
N ALA A 290 18.96 9.42 2.57
CA ALA A 290 19.61 9.90 1.36
C ALA A 290 19.22 11.35 1.03
N GLU A 291 17.97 11.74 1.29
CA GLU A 291 17.46 13.11 1.09
C GLU A 291 18.01 14.12 2.12
N ARG A 292 18.61 13.64 3.22
CA ARG A 292 19.24 14.46 4.27
C ARG A 292 20.73 14.76 4.04
N ARG A 293 21.34 14.25 2.96
CA ARG A 293 22.76 14.44 2.61
C ARG A 293 22.92 15.37 1.43
#